data_AF-Q9L6T6-F1
#
_entry.id   AF-Q9L6T6-F1
#
_cell.length_a   1.000
_cell.length_b   1.000
_cell.length_c   1.000
_cell.angle_alpha   90.00
_cell.angle_beta   90.00
_cell.angle_gamma   90.00
#
_symmetry.space_group_name_H-M   'P 1'
#
loop_
_entity.id
_entity.type
_entity.pdbx_description
1 polymer ?
#
loop_
_entity_poly.entity_id
_entity_poly.type
_entity_poly.pdbx_seq_one_letter_code
_entity_poly.pdbx_strand_id
1 'polypeptide(L)'
;LAADIVVQAGETVNDGTLTNHDNQIVFGTANGMTISTGLEYGPDNEANTGGQWIQNGGTANNTTVTGGGLQRVNAGGSVSDTVISAGGGQSLQGQAVNTTLNGGEQWVHEDGIATGTVINEKGWQAIKSGAVATDTVVNTGAEGGPDAENGDTGQTVYGDAVRTTINKNGRQIVAAEGTANTTVVYAGGDQTVHGHALDTTLNGGYQYVHNGGTASGTVVNSDGWQIVKNGGVAGNTTVNQKGRLQVDAGGTATNVTLKQGGALVTSTAATVTGINRLGAFLLVEGKADNVVLENGGRLDVLTGHTATNTRVDDGGTLDVRNGGTATTVSMGNGGVLLADSGAAVSGTRSDGKAFSIGGGQADALMLEKGSSFTLNAGDTATDTTVNGGLFTARGGTLAGTTTLNNGAILTLSGKTVNNDTLTIREGDALLQGGSLTGNGSVEKSGSGTLTVSNTTLTQKAVNLNEGTLTLNDSTVTTDVIAQRGTALKLTGSTVLNGAIDPTNVTLASGATWNIPDNATVQSVVDNLSHAGQIHFTS
;
A
#
# COMPACT_ATOMS: atom_id res chain seq x y z
N LEU A 1 53.19 -14.60 -24.16
CA LEU A 1 52.84 -15.43 -25.33
C LEU A 1 51.58 -16.16 -24.92
N ALA A 2 50.47 -15.95 -25.62
CA ALA A 2 49.26 -16.71 -25.38
C ALA A 2 49.50 -18.17 -25.78
N ALA A 3 49.07 -19.11 -24.96
CA ALA A 3 49.13 -20.54 -25.24
C ALA A 3 47.76 -21.07 -25.68
N ASP A 4 47.76 -21.95 -26.68
CA ASP A 4 46.57 -22.69 -27.11
C ASP A 4 46.68 -24.14 -26.63
N ILE A 5 45.93 -24.47 -25.58
CA ILE A 5 45.82 -25.82 -25.02
C ILE A 5 44.61 -26.49 -25.67
N VAL A 6 44.79 -27.68 -26.23
CA VAL A 6 43.68 -28.46 -26.79
C VAL A 6 43.50 -29.74 -26.01
N VAL A 7 42.31 -29.95 -25.44
CA VAL A 7 41.91 -31.19 -24.76
C VAL A 7 41.13 -32.04 -25.76
N GLN A 8 41.75 -33.10 -26.26
CA GLN A 8 41.19 -33.93 -27.32
C GLN A 8 40.01 -34.79 -26.81
N ALA A 9 39.20 -35.31 -27.74
CA ALA A 9 38.13 -36.24 -27.38
C ALA A 9 38.69 -37.47 -26.64
N GLY A 10 38.08 -37.82 -25.50
CA GLY A 10 38.54 -38.90 -24.62
C GLY A 10 39.70 -38.53 -23.69
N GLU A 11 40.29 -37.34 -23.85
CA GLU A 11 41.26 -36.79 -22.92
C GLU A 11 40.56 -36.16 -21.70
N THR A 12 41.20 -36.25 -20.54
CA THR A 12 40.78 -35.54 -19.33
C THR A 12 41.97 -34.78 -18.75
N VAL A 13 41.79 -33.48 -18.58
CA VAL A 13 42.73 -32.62 -17.85
C VAL A 13 42.11 -32.15 -16.55
N ASN A 14 42.93 -31.98 -15.51
CA ASN A 14 42.48 -31.53 -14.20
C ASN A 14 43.36 -30.37 -13.76
N ASP A 15 42.70 -29.37 -13.19
CA ASP A 15 43.27 -28.15 -12.63
C ASP A 15 44.08 -27.34 -13.65
N GLY A 16 44.37 -26.10 -13.28
CA GLY A 16 45.14 -25.18 -14.11
C GLY A 16 44.55 -23.78 -14.11
N THR A 17 45.31 -22.84 -14.66
CA THR A 17 44.89 -21.44 -14.73
C THR A 17 45.15 -20.89 -16.12
N LEU A 18 44.12 -20.31 -16.74
CA LEU A 18 44.27 -19.56 -17.99
C LEU A 18 44.42 -18.06 -17.68
N THR A 19 45.47 -17.45 -18.23
CA THR A 19 45.80 -16.03 -18.04
C THR A 19 46.28 -15.43 -19.37
N ASN A 20 46.55 -14.13 -19.46
CA ASN A 20 47.31 -13.54 -20.58
C ASN A 20 46.83 -13.93 -22.01
N HIS A 21 45.51 -14.01 -22.21
CA HIS A 21 44.84 -14.44 -23.43
C HIS A 21 45.08 -15.90 -23.84
N ASP A 22 45.51 -16.77 -22.91
CA ASP A 22 45.58 -18.22 -23.13
C ASP A 22 44.21 -18.80 -23.49
N ASN A 23 44.17 -19.71 -24.46
CA ASN A 23 42.97 -20.45 -24.84
C ASN A 23 43.07 -21.90 -24.37
N GLN A 24 41.96 -22.45 -23.87
CA GLN A 24 41.78 -23.90 -23.75
C GLN A 24 40.58 -24.33 -24.59
N ILE A 25 40.83 -25.12 -25.64
CA ILE A 25 39.81 -25.67 -26.52
C ILE A 25 39.50 -27.10 -26.08
N VAL A 26 38.28 -27.35 -25.61
CA VAL A 26 37.90 -28.61 -24.97
C VAL A 26 36.94 -29.40 -25.85
N PHE A 27 37.43 -30.50 -26.42
CA PHE A 27 36.64 -31.57 -27.05
C PHE A 27 36.48 -32.81 -26.14
N GLY A 28 37.36 -32.95 -25.13
CA GLY A 28 37.30 -33.98 -24.08
C GLY A 28 36.70 -33.46 -22.77
N THR A 29 37.42 -33.65 -21.66
CA THR A 29 36.97 -33.20 -20.33
C THR A 29 38.01 -32.32 -19.64
N ALA A 30 37.60 -31.17 -19.10
CA ALA A 30 38.44 -30.30 -18.28
C ALA A 30 37.81 -30.07 -16.89
N ASN A 31 38.50 -30.45 -15.82
CA ASN A 31 37.99 -30.33 -14.46
C ASN A 31 38.79 -29.28 -13.67
N GLY A 32 38.13 -28.48 -12.83
CA GLY A 32 38.82 -27.65 -11.82
C GLY A 32 39.61 -26.46 -12.39
N MET A 33 39.33 -26.06 -13.64
CA MET A 33 40.06 -24.96 -14.27
C MET A 33 39.72 -23.62 -13.63
N THR A 34 40.72 -22.75 -13.45
CA THR A 34 40.54 -21.33 -13.11
C THR A 34 40.75 -20.45 -14.32
N ILE A 35 39.76 -19.66 -14.71
CA ILE A 35 39.81 -18.81 -15.91
C ILE A 35 39.89 -17.35 -15.48
N SER A 36 40.95 -16.65 -15.90
CA SER A 36 41.22 -15.25 -15.53
C SER A 36 41.59 -14.39 -16.76
N THR A 37 41.14 -14.80 -17.95
CA THR A 37 41.37 -14.11 -19.21
C THR A 37 40.23 -14.37 -20.22
N GLY A 38 40.10 -13.50 -21.23
CA GLY A 38 39.19 -13.70 -22.35
C GLY A 38 37.90 -12.87 -22.30
N LEU A 39 37.77 -11.90 -21.39
CA LEU A 39 36.56 -11.08 -21.25
C LEU A 39 36.78 -9.59 -21.58
N GLU A 40 37.69 -9.28 -22.50
CA GLU A 40 38.13 -7.90 -22.77
C GLU A 40 37.00 -6.97 -23.24
N TYR A 41 36.02 -7.52 -23.95
CA TYR A 41 34.89 -6.77 -24.52
C TYR A 41 33.53 -7.22 -23.96
N GLY A 42 33.54 -7.89 -22.81
CA GLY A 42 32.35 -8.46 -22.18
C GLY A 42 31.97 -9.84 -22.74
N PRO A 43 31.15 -10.62 -22.03
CA PRO A 43 30.87 -12.03 -22.34
C PRO A 43 30.16 -12.27 -23.68
N ASP A 44 29.45 -11.29 -24.20
CA ASP A 44 28.66 -11.40 -25.42
C ASP A 44 29.43 -11.04 -26.71
N ASN A 45 30.74 -10.79 -26.61
CA ASN A 45 31.53 -10.30 -27.73
C ASN A 45 32.42 -11.39 -28.35
N GLU A 46 32.31 -11.58 -29.67
CA GLU A 46 33.11 -12.56 -30.40
C GLU A 46 34.57 -12.14 -30.60
N ALA A 47 34.89 -10.86 -30.41
CA ALA A 47 36.24 -10.32 -30.55
C ALA A 47 37.15 -10.60 -29.33
N ASN A 48 36.61 -11.20 -28.27
CA ASN A 48 37.39 -11.63 -27.12
C ASN A 48 38.48 -12.65 -27.51
N THR A 49 39.61 -12.60 -26.81
CA THR A 49 40.74 -13.51 -27.05
C THR A 49 41.22 -14.14 -25.75
N GLY A 50 41.37 -15.46 -25.73
CA GLY A 50 41.63 -16.22 -24.51
C GLY A 50 40.35 -16.81 -23.91
N GLY A 51 40.52 -17.58 -22.84
CA GLY A 51 39.43 -18.21 -22.10
C GLY A 51 39.30 -19.71 -22.39
N GLN A 52 38.26 -20.31 -21.80
CA GLN A 52 37.96 -21.73 -21.98
C GLN A 52 36.80 -21.91 -22.96
N TRP A 53 37.01 -22.67 -24.02
CA TRP A 53 36.09 -22.88 -25.12
C TRP A 53 35.65 -24.34 -25.14
N ILE A 54 34.44 -24.61 -24.64
CA ILE A 54 33.85 -25.94 -24.61
C ILE A 54 33.17 -26.19 -25.95
N GLN A 55 33.73 -27.12 -26.71
CA GLN A 55 33.27 -27.46 -28.05
C GLN A 55 32.20 -28.56 -28.00
N ASN A 56 31.62 -28.88 -29.15
CA ASN A 56 30.65 -29.97 -29.28
C ASN A 56 31.23 -31.30 -28.74
N GLY A 57 30.52 -31.93 -27.79
CA GLY A 57 30.95 -33.14 -27.09
C GLY A 57 31.94 -32.91 -25.94
N GLY A 58 32.48 -31.69 -25.82
CA GLY A 58 33.35 -31.30 -24.73
C GLY A 58 32.58 -31.10 -23.42
N THR A 59 33.24 -31.37 -22.30
CA THR A 59 32.71 -31.19 -20.95
C THR A 59 33.68 -30.41 -20.07
N ALA A 60 33.19 -29.46 -19.27
CA ALA A 60 33.98 -28.90 -18.19
C ALA A 60 33.24 -28.89 -16.85
N ASN A 61 33.93 -29.32 -15.78
CA ASN A 61 33.32 -29.44 -14.45
C ASN A 61 34.10 -28.60 -13.44
N ASN A 62 33.41 -28.01 -12.47
CA ASN A 62 34.03 -27.28 -11.35
C ASN A 62 34.93 -26.13 -11.82
N THR A 63 34.56 -25.47 -12.92
CA THR A 63 35.34 -24.34 -13.45
C THR A 63 35.10 -23.10 -12.60
N THR A 64 36.16 -22.40 -12.21
CA THR A 64 36.08 -21.09 -11.54
C THR A 64 36.42 -20.00 -12.54
N VAL A 65 35.47 -19.12 -12.85
CA VAL A 65 35.67 -17.96 -13.73
C VAL A 65 35.81 -16.72 -12.85
N THR A 66 36.97 -16.08 -12.90
CA THR A 66 37.30 -14.90 -12.08
C THR A 66 37.23 -13.61 -12.92
N GLY A 67 37.56 -12.47 -12.31
CA GLY A 67 37.56 -11.17 -13.00
C GLY A 67 38.39 -11.20 -14.29
N GLY A 68 37.77 -10.82 -15.41
CA GLY A 68 38.39 -10.87 -16.75
C GLY A 68 38.37 -12.26 -17.41
N GLY A 69 37.86 -13.28 -16.74
CA GLY A 69 37.71 -14.64 -17.25
C GLY A 69 36.47 -14.83 -18.12
N LEU A 70 36.63 -15.55 -19.23
CA LEU A 70 35.52 -16.00 -20.08
C LEU A 70 35.50 -17.53 -20.21
N GLN A 71 34.36 -18.14 -19.87
CA GLN A 71 34.03 -19.49 -20.30
C GLN A 71 33.00 -19.43 -21.43
N ARG A 72 33.36 -19.91 -22.62
CA ARG A 72 32.44 -20.02 -23.76
C ARG A 72 32.03 -21.47 -23.94
N VAL A 73 30.72 -21.71 -23.88
CA VAL A 73 30.12 -23.04 -24.05
C VAL A 73 29.38 -23.04 -25.38
N ASN A 74 30.02 -23.56 -26.42
CA ASN A 74 29.46 -23.61 -27.77
C ASN A 74 28.35 -24.67 -27.85
N ALA A 75 27.57 -24.63 -28.94
CA ALA A 75 26.55 -25.63 -29.23
C ALA A 75 27.10 -27.07 -29.11
N GLY A 76 26.39 -27.91 -28.35
CA GLY A 76 26.80 -29.29 -28.04
C GLY A 76 27.86 -29.44 -26.94
N GLY A 77 28.41 -28.36 -26.40
CA GLY A 77 29.25 -28.37 -25.21
C GLY A 77 28.43 -28.40 -23.91
N SER A 78 29.02 -28.93 -22.84
CA SER A 78 28.38 -29.05 -21.53
C SER A 78 29.29 -28.60 -20.39
N VAL A 79 28.73 -27.88 -19.41
CA VAL A 79 29.46 -27.52 -18.18
C VAL A 79 28.65 -27.81 -16.93
N SER A 80 29.33 -28.18 -15.85
CA SER A 80 28.72 -28.36 -14.53
C SER A 80 29.48 -27.61 -13.43
N ASP A 81 28.72 -27.18 -12.42
CA ASP A 81 29.25 -26.66 -11.16
C ASP A 81 30.24 -25.50 -11.37
N THR A 82 29.95 -24.67 -12.38
CA THR A 82 30.77 -23.50 -12.71
C THR A 82 30.49 -22.38 -11.70
N VAL A 83 31.55 -21.80 -11.13
CA VAL A 83 31.45 -20.65 -10.22
C VAL A 83 31.99 -19.42 -10.95
N ILE A 84 31.17 -18.39 -11.11
CA ILE A 84 31.52 -17.15 -11.79
C ILE A 84 31.54 -16.03 -10.75
N SER A 85 32.72 -15.49 -10.51
CA SER A 85 32.95 -14.40 -9.55
C SER A 85 32.82 -13.03 -10.21
N ALA A 86 32.82 -11.97 -9.41
CA ALA A 86 32.76 -10.58 -9.86
C ALA A 86 33.68 -10.27 -11.05
N GLY A 87 33.07 -9.77 -12.14
CA GLY A 87 33.75 -9.41 -13.38
C GLY A 87 34.18 -10.61 -14.27
N GLY A 88 33.78 -11.84 -13.92
CA GLY A 88 33.88 -13.01 -14.80
C GLY A 88 32.59 -13.22 -15.58
N GLY A 89 32.68 -13.94 -16.70
CA GLY A 89 31.53 -14.17 -17.58
C GLY A 89 31.48 -15.58 -18.18
N GLN A 90 30.26 -16.07 -18.42
CA GLN A 90 29.99 -17.25 -19.24
C GLN A 90 29.09 -16.88 -20.42
N SER A 91 29.50 -17.25 -21.62
CA SER A 91 28.67 -17.21 -22.84
C SER A 91 28.20 -18.63 -23.16
N LEU A 92 26.90 -18.85 -23.12
CA LEU A 92 26.29 -20.17 -23.14
C LEU A 92 25.38 -20.36 -24.37
N GLN A 93 25.81 -21.19 -25.31
CA GLN A 93 25.04 -21.72 -26.45
C GLN A 93 24.82 -23.24 -26.34
N GLY A 94 25.56 -23.92 -25.46
CA GLY A 94 25.37 -25.32 -25.09
C GLY A 94 24.54 -25.49 -23.81
N GLN A 95 25.00 -26.35 -22.91
CA GLN A 95 24.32 -26.64 -21.65
C GLN A 95 25.17 -26.28 -20.43
N ALA A 96 24.55 -25.65 -19.43
CA ALA A 96 25.18 -25.40 -18.14
C ALA A 96 24.28 -25.89 -17.00
N VAL A 97 24.87 -26.62 -16.06
CA VAL A 97 24.17 -27.17 -14.88
C VAL A 97 24.84 -26.65 -13.60
N ASN A 98 24.02 -26.22 -12.63
CA ASN A 98 24.47 -25.76 -11.30
C ASN A 98 25.48 -24.61 -11.34
N THR A 99 25.28 -23.64 -12.23
CA THR A 99 26.15 -22.45 -12.26
C THR A 99 25.89 -21.57 -11.04
N THR A 100 26.93 -21.05 -10.38
CA THR A 100 26.82 -20.10 -9.27
C THR A 100 27.39 -18.75 -9.68
N LEU A 101 26.60 -17.68 -9.60
CA LEU A 101 26.99 -16.32 -9.94
C LEU A 101 27.20 -15.48 -8.66
N ASN A 102 28.45 -15.21 -8.31
CA ASN A 102 28.85 -14.39 -7.16
C ASN A 102 29.39 -13.03 -7.66
N GLY A 103 28.52 -12.21 -8.24
CA GLY A 103 28.88 -10.97 -8.92
C GLY A 103 29.27 -11.12 -10.39
N GLY A 104 29.32 -12.36 -10.89
CA GLY A 104 29.63 -12.68 -12.28
C GLY A 104 28.39 -12.76 -13.18
N GLU A 105 28.63 -12.92 -14.48
CA GLU A 105 27.58 -12.87 -15.51
C GLU A 105 27.43 -14.21 -16.23
N GLN A 106 26.18 -14.58 -16.52
CA GLN A 106 25.84 -15.69 -17.43
C GLN A 106 24.91 -15.20 -18.53
N TRP A 107 25.38 -15.29 -19.76
CA TRP A 107 24.63 -14.94 -20.95
C TRP A 107 24.19 -16.22 -21.67
N VAL A 108 22.90 -16.53 -21.61
CA VAL A 108 22.31 -17.69 -22.29
C VAL A 108 21.80 -17.22 -23.65
N HIS A 109 22.42 -17.73 -24.71
CA HIS A 109 22.10 -17.41 -26.09
C HIS A 109 21.05 -18.37 -26.65
N GLU A 110 20.59 -18.08 -27.88
CA GLU A 110 19.71 -18.97 -28.65
C GLU A 110 20.18 -20.44 -28.58
N ASP A 111 19.24 -21.35 -28.34
CA ASP A 111 19.43 -22.79 -28.09
C ASP A 111 20.22 -23.17 -26.81
N GLY A 112 20.76 -22.18 -26.09
CA GLY A 112 21.43 -22.37 -24.81
C GLY A 112 20.46 -22.75 -23.69
N ILE A 113 20.88 -23.67 -22.83
CA ILE A 113 20.09 -24.16 -21.70
C ILE A 113 20.89 -24.03 -20.39
N ALA A 114 20.40 -23.20 -19.46
CA ALA A 114 20.94 -23.10 -18.11
C ALA A 114 19.99 -23.78 -17.11
N THR A 115 20.47 -24.76 -16.35
CA THR A 115 19.67 -25.48 -15.33
C THR A 115 20.27 -25.27 -13.95
N GLY A 116 19.47 -24.82 -12.99
CA GLY A 116 19.89 -24.71 -11.59
C GLY A 116 20.89 -23.59 -11.32
N THR A 117 20.88 -22.51 -12.12
CA THR A 117 21.72 -21.34 -11.84
C THR A 117 21.32 -20.70 -10.51
N VAL A 118 22.29 -20.43 -9.64
CA VAL A 118 22.11 -19.67 -8.39
C VAL A 118 22.73 -18.29 -8.55
N ILE A 119 21.92 -17.24 -8.45
CA ILE A 119 22.35 -15.85 -8.62
C ILE A 119 22.45 -15.19 -7.25
N ASN A 120 23.68 -15.02 -6.76
CA ASN A 120 23.97 -14.36 -5.49
C ASN A 120 24.33 -12.88 -5.71
N GLU A 121 24.74 -12.19 -4.65
CA GLU A 121 24.99 -10.74 -4.63
C GLU A 121 25.67 -10.22 -5.91
N LYS A 122 24.99 -9.28 -6.59
CA LYS A 122 25.40 -8.64 -7.86
C LYS A 122 25.61 -9.58 -9.06
N GLY A 123 25.32 -10.87 -8.93
CA GLY A 123 25.32 -11.79 -10.06
C GLY A 123 24.21 -11.42 -11.04
N TRP A 124 24.42 -11.75 -12.31
CA TRP A 124 23.46 -11.45 -13.36
C TRP A 124 23.34 -12.56 -14.39
N GLN A 125 22.11 -12.98 -14.67
CA GLN A 125 21.80 -13.92 -15.73
C GLN A 125 20.91 -13.25 -16.79
N ALA A 126 21.36 -13.24 -18.04
CA ALA A 126 20.59 -12.77 -19.18
C ALA A 126 20.18 -13.96 -20.07
N ILE A 127 18.88 -14.18 -20.24
CA ILE A 127 18.32 -15.25 -21.06
C ILE A 127 17.82 -14.64 -22.35
N LYS A 128 18.54 -14.82 -23.45
CA LYS A 128 18.20 -14.21 -24.75
C LYS A 128 17.02 -14.92 -25.41
N SER A 129 16.50 -14.30 -26.46
CA SER A 129 15.49 -14.93 -27.32
C SER A 129 15.95 -16.32 -27.78
N GLY A 130 15.06 -17.32 -27.71
CA GLY A 130 15.36 -18.71 -28.06
C GLY A 130 16.16 -19.50 -27.02
N ALA A 131 16.55 -18.87 -25.91
CA ALA A 131 17.26 -19.50 -24.80
C ALA A 131 16.29 -19.95 -23.69
N VAL A 132 16.71 -20.93 -22.89
CA VAL A 132 15.92 -21.44 -21.76
C VAL A 132 16.75 -21.47 -20.48
N ALA A 133 16.20 -20.93 -19.39
CA ALA A 133 16.67 -21.19 -18.04
C ALA A 133 15.64 -21.96 -17.22
N THR A 134 16.08 -22.98 -16.49
CA THR A 134 15.24 -23.78 -15.61
C THR A 134 15.77 -23.78 -14.18
N ASP A 135 14.85 -23.81 -13.21
CA ASP A 135 15.17 -24.00 -11.79
C ASP A 135 16.18 -22.96 -11.24
N THR A 136 16.14 -21.74 -11.78
CA THR A 136 17.02 -20.65 -11.34
C THR A 136 16.61 -20.15 -9.96
N VAL A 137 17.59 -19.91 -9.09
CA VAL A 137 17.40 -19.30 -7.77
C VAL A 137 17.99 -17.89 -7.77
N VAL A 138 17.17 -16.88 -7.50
CA VAL A 138 17.58 -15.47 -7.56
C VAL A 138 17.60 -14.87 -6.15
N ASN A 139 18.78 -14.41 -5.70
CA ASN A 139 19.02 -13.86 -4.36
C ASN A 139 19.50 -12.39 -4.36
N THR A 140 19.49 -11.71 -5.52
CA THR A 140 19.93 -10.31 -5.68
C THR A 140 19.14 -9.60 -6.79
N GLY A 141 19.23 -8.28 -6.85
CA GLY A 141 18.72 -7.42 -7.91
C GLY A 141 17.56 -6.49 -7.50
N ALA A 142 16.93 -6.74 -6.35
CA ALA A 142 15.81 -5.93 -5.83
C ALA A 142 16.24 -4.88 -4.78
N GLU A 143 17.54 -4.67 -4.55
CA GLU A 143 18.05 -3.77 -3.51
C GLU A 143 17.68 -2.28 -3.75
N GLY A 144 17.30 -1.91 -4.98
CA GLY A 144 16.81 -0.58 -5.34
C GLY A 144 15.31 -0.35 -5.11
N GLY A 145 14.56 -1.37 -4.68
CA GLY A 145 13.11 -1.33 -4.54
C GLY A 145 12.36 -1.62 -5.83
N PRO A 146 11.01 -1.57 -5.79
CA PRO A 146 10.15 -2.19 -6.79
C PRO A 146 10.09 -1.49 -8.16
N ASP A 147 10.44 -0.20 -8.21
CA ASP A 147 10.52 0.57 -9.45
C ASP A 147 11.96 0.71 -9.96
N ALA A 148 12.94 0.08 -9.31
CA ALA A 148 14.31 0.05 -9.81
C ALA A 148 14.39 -0.92 -10.98
N GLU A 149 14.47 -0.40 -12.19
CA GLU A 149 14.83 -1.17 -13.40
C GLU A 149 16.34 -1.45 -13.43
N ASN A 150 16.89 -1.99 -12.34
CA ASN A 150 18.28 -2.45 -12.31
C ASN A 150 18.41 -3.64 -13.26
N GLY A 151 18.79 -3.38 -14.52
CA GLY A 151 18.94 -4.38 -15.58
C GLY A 151 20.20 -5.24 -15.43
N ASP A 152 21.13 -4.85 -14.58
CA ASP A 152 22.50 -5.40 -14.55
C ASP A 152 22.75 -6.39 -13.39
N THR A 153 21.69 -6.81 -12.69
CA THR A 153 21.75 -7.78 -11.57
C THR A 153 20.46 -8.60 -11.50
N GLY A 154 20.52 -9.79 -10.91
CA GLY A 154 19.37 -10.70 -10.86
C GLY A 154 19.19 -11.48 -12.16
N GLN A 155 17.95 -11.75 -12.57
CA GLN A 155 17.66 -12.47 -13.81
C GLN A 155 16.88 -11.57 -14.79
N THR A 156 17.35 -11.45 -16.03
CA THR A 156 16.63 -10.79 -17.12
C THR A 156 16.24 -11.82 -18.18
N VAL A 157 14.96 -11.85 -18.52
CA VAL A 157 14.34 -12.86 -19.38
C VAL A 157 13.85 -12.20 -20.67
N TYR A 158 14.57 -12.43 -21.77
CA TYR A 158 14.12 -12.13 -23.14
C TYR A 158 13.62 -13.39 -23.87
N GLY A 159 14.08 -14.58 -23.44
CA GLY A 159 13.58 -15.89 -23.88
C GLY A 159 12.65 -16.52 -22.85
N ASP A 160 12.93 -17.76 -22.44
CA ASP A 160 12.09 -18.53 -21.52
C ASP A 160 12.78 -18.82 -20.17
N ALA A 161 12.08 -18.54 -19.06
CA ALA A 161 12.47 -18.94 -17.72
C ALA A 161 11.40 -19.84 -17.10
N VAL A 162 11.79 -20.98 -16.53
CA VAL A 162 10.85 -21.99 -16.01
C VAL A 162 11.23 -22.39 -14.58
N ARG A 163 10.25 -22.44 -13.66
CA ARG A 163 10.44 -22.81 -12.25
C ARG A 163 11.47 -21.92 -11.52
N THR A 164 11.43 -20.63 -11.78
CA THR A 164 12.31 -19.68 -11.08
C THR A 164 11.85 -19.49 -9.63
N THR A 165 12.80 -19.52 -8.69
CA THR A 165 12.57 -19.15 -7.29
C THR A 165 13.24 -17.81 -7.01
N ILE A 166 12.46 -16.83 -6.59
CA ILE A 166 12.94 -15.49 -6.24
C ILE A 166 12.87 -15.36 -4.72
N ASN A 167 14.03 -15.28 -4.09
CA ASN A 167 14.16 -15.10 -2.65
C ASN A 167 14.18 -13.61 -2.28
N LYS A 168 14.34 -13.30 -0.99
CA LYS A 168 14.57 -11.94 -0.50
C LYS A 168 15.71 -11.28 -1.28
N ASN A 169 15.49 -10.03 -1.70
CA ASN A 169 16.37 -9.22 -2.53
C ASN A 169 16.52 -9.73 -3.97
N GLY A 170 15.91 -10.86 -4.35
CA GLY A 170 15.94 -11.39 -5.70
C GLY A 170 15.06 -10.57 -6.65
N ARG A 171 15.51 -10.38 -7.89
CA ARG A 171 14.71 -9.77 -8.95
C ARG A 171 14.74 -10.55 -10.26
N GLN A 172 13.55 -10.80 -10.81
CA GLN A 172 13.39 -11.25 -12.19
C GLN A 172 12.72 -10.15 -13.02
N ILE A 173 13.32 -9.79 -14.15
CA ILE A 173 12.74 -8.92 -15.17
C ILE A 173 12.32 -9.80 -16.35
N VAL A 174 11.02 -9.83 -16.63
CA VAL A 174 10.48 -10.43 -17.85
C VAL A 174 10.35 -9.32 -18.88
N ALA A 175 11.29 -9.24 -19.83
CA ALA A 175 11.28 -8.26 -20.90
C ALA A 175 10.09 -8.48 -21.85
N ALA A 176 9.81 -7.53 -22.75
CA ALA A 176 8.62 -7.53 -23.60
C ALA A 176 8.37 -8.85 -24.38
N GLU A 177 9.44 -9.48 -24.88
CA GLU A 177 9.37 -10.75 -25.62
C GLU A 177 9.56 -11.98 -24.73
N GLY A 178 9.91 -11.78 -23.46
CA GLY A 178 10.25 -12.85 -22.54
C GLY A 178 9.02 -13.53 -21.94
N THR A 179 9.18 -14.80 -21.56
CA THR A 179 8.18 -15.59 -20.84
C THR A 179 8.78 -16.20 -19.57
N ALA A 180 8.13 -15.99 -18.43
CA ALA A 180 8.44 -16.68 -17.19
C ALA A 180 7.28 -17.58 -16.77
N ASN A 181 7.56 -18.85 -16.50
CA ASN A 181 6.55 -19.87 -16.18
C ASN A 181 6.82 -20.52 -14.82
N THR A 182 5.79 -20.65 -13.98
CA THR A 182 5.84 -21.32 -12.68
C THR A 182 6.86 -20.63 -11.74
N THR A 183 6.80 -19.30 -11.66
CA THR A 183 7.71 -18.53 -10.80
C THR A 183 7.18 -18.50 -9.36
N VAL A 184 8.04 -18.70 -8.37
CA VAL A 184 7.71 -18.54 -6.95
C VAL A 184 8.47 -17.33 -6.40
N VAL A 185 7.75 -16.38 -5.80
CA VAL A 185 8.33 -15.15 -5.25
C VAL A 185 8.08 -15.11 -3.75
N TYR A 186 9.15 -15.13 -2.96
CA TYR A 186 9.10 -15.04 -1.50
C TYR A 186 9.19 -13.60 -1.01
N ALA A 187 8.94 -13.40 0.28
CA ALA A 187 8.97 -12.09 0.93
C ALA A 187 10.25 -11.29 0.64
N GLY A 188 10.05 -10.10 0.07
CA GLY A 188 11.12 -9.18 -0.34
C GLY A 188 11.80 -9.52 -1.66
N GLY A 189 11.27 -10.46 -2.44
CA GLY A 189 11.64 -10.68 -3.84
C GLY A 189 10.62 -10.04 -4.80
N ASP A 190 11.09 -9.71 -6.00
CA ASP A 190 10.33 -8.96 -7.00
C ASP A 190 10.34 -9.65 -8.38
N GLN A 191 9.18 -9.68 -9.04
CA GLN A 191 9.06 -9.98 -10.46
C GLN A 191 8.50 -8.76 -11.21
N THR A 192 9.24 -8.23 -12.18
CA THR A 192 8.78 -7.16 -13.06
C THR A 192 8.41 -7.74 -14.42
N VAL A 193 7.20 -7.47 -14.91
CA VAL A 193 6.62 -8.10 -16.09
C VAL A 193 6.31 -7.05 -17.15
N HIS A 194 7.11 -7.04 -18.21
CA HIS A 194 6.85 -6.33 -19.47
C HIS A 194 6.39 -7.29 -20.58
N GLY A 195 6.76 -8.58 -20.50
CA GLY A 195 6.29 -9.66 -21.38
C GLY A 195 5.22 -10.52 -20.72
N HIS A 196 5.47 -11.83 -20.61
CA HIS A 196 4.47 -12.80 -20.12
C HIS A 196 4.92 -13.54 -18.85
N ALA A 197 4.12 -13.44 -17.79
CA ALA A 197 4.30 -14.24 -16.58
C ALA A 197 3.14 -15.22 -16.39
N LEU A 198 3.43 -16.51 -16.34
CA LEU A 198 2.46 -17.60 -16.22
C LEU A 198 2.65 -18.34 -14.90
N ASP A 199 1.55 -18.61 -14.20
CA ASP A 199 1.48 -19.43 -12.99
C ASP A 199 2.44 -18.96 -11.87
N THR A 200 2.47 -17.65 -11.66
CA THR A 200 3.30 -17.05 -10.59
C THR A 200 2.65 -17.24 -9.22
N THR A 201 3.41 -17.67 -8.22
CA THR A 201 2.97 -17.78 -6.82
C THR A 201 3.68 -16.76 -5.95
N LEU A 202 2.94 -15.85 -5.33
CA LEU A 202 3.45 -14.80 -4.45
C LEU A 202 3.29 -15.19 -2.97
N ASN A 203 4.38 -15.62 -2.34
CA ASN A 203 4.48 -16.01 -0.93
C ASN A 203 5.10 -14.87 -0.11
N GLY A 204 4.42 -13.74 -0.03
CA GLY A 204 4.93 -12.50 0.57
C GLY A 204 5.72 -11.60 -0.39
N GLY A 205 6.02 -12.09 -1.61
CA GLY A 205 6.73 -11.34 -2.64
C GLY A 205 5.82 -10.49 -3.53
N TYR A 206 6.44 -9.80 -4.49
CA TYR A 206 5.77 -8.82 -5.35
C TYR A 206 5.81 -9.21 -6.83
N GLN A 207 4.72 -8.91 -7.55
CA GLN A 207 4.69 -8.92 -9.01
C GLN A 207 4.18 -7.58 -9.53
N TYR A 208 4.96 -6.94 -10.39
CA TYR A 208 4.63 -5.68 -11.05
C TYR A 208 4.36 -5.94 -12.52
N VAL A 209 3.10 -5.85 -12.94
CA VAL A 209 2.68 -5.97 -14.34
C VAL A 209 2.65 -4.58 -14.96
N HIS A 210 3.66 -4.29 -15.78
CA HIS A 210 3.84 -3.00 -16.43
C HIS A 210 3.01 -2.88 -17.72
N ASN A 211 3.02 -1.71 -18.33
CA ASN A 211 2.37 -1.46 -19.62
C ASN A 211 2.83 -2.47 -20.68
N GLY A 212 1.88 -3.13 -21.34
CA GLY A 212 2.13 -4.20 -22.32
C GLY A 212 2.37 -5.58 -21.71
N GLY A 213 2.70 -5.65 -20.41
CA GLY A 213 2.91 -6.90 -19.68
C GLY A 213 1.60 -7.64 -19.41
N THR A 214 1.69 -8.98 -19.43
CA THR A 214 0.57 -9.86 -19.11
C THR A 214 0.96 -10.89 -18.05
N ALA A 215 0.19 -10.97 -16.97
CA ALA A 215 0.28 -12.04 -15.97
C ALA A 215 -0.96 -12.94 -16.02
N SER A 216 -0.79 -14.26 -16.04
CA SER A 216 -1.90 -15.23 -16.03
C SER A 216 -1.72 -16.27 -14.94
N GLY A 217 -2.80 -16.61 -14.23
CA GLY A 217 -2.78 -17.67 -13.21
C GLY A 217 -2.01 -17.29 -11.94
N THR A 218 -1.86 -16.00 -11.66
CA THR A 218 -1.13 -15.57 -10.45
C THR A 218 -1.90 -15.94 -9.18
N VAL A 219 -1.22 -16.58 -8.23
CA VAL A 219 -1.75 -16.91 -6.90
C VAL A 219 -1.09 -16.01 -5.87
N VAL A 220 -1.88 -15.17 -5.22
CA VAL A 220 -1.43 -14.19 -4.23
C VAL A 220 -1.75 -14.72 -2.82
N ASN A 221 -0.73 -15.23 -2.13
CA ASN A 221 -0.85 -15.73 -0.75
C ASN A 221 -0.64 -14.61 0.28
N SER A 222 -0.64 -14.95 1.57
CA SER A 222 -0.46 -13.98 2.67
C SER A 222 0.72 -13.06 2.40
N ASP A 223 0.49 -11.76 2.54
CA ASP A 223 1.46 -10.68 2.35
C ASP A 223 2.02 -10.56 0.92
N GLY A 224 1.64 -11.45 0.01
CA GLY A 224 1.93 -11.34 -1.40
C GLY A 224 1.15 -10.19 -2.02
N TRP A 225 1.74 -9.54 -3.03
CA TRP A 225 1.13 -8.38 -3.64
C TRP A 225 1.37 -8.35 -5.15
N GLN A 226 0.28 -8.46 -5.90
CA GLN A 226 0.26 -8.23 -7.34
C GLN A 226 -0.19 -6.80 -7.65
N ILE A 227 0.60 -6.08 -8.44
CA ILE A 227 0.32 -4.72 -8.89
C ILE A 227 0.15 -4.74 -10.40
N VAL A 228 -1.04 -4.37 -10.88
CA VAL A 228 -1.33 -4.21 -12.31
C VAL A 228 -1.34 -2.72 -12.61
N LYS A 229 -0.26 -2.24 -13.24
CA LYS A 229 -0.07 -0.82 -13.60
C LYS A 229 -0.92 -0.46 -14.82
N ASN A 230 -0.94 0.83 -15.17
CA ASN A 230 -1.58 1.32 -16.38
C ASN A 230 -1.09 0.56 -17.63
N GLY A 231 -2.02 0.00 -18.41
CA GLY A 231 -1.74 -0.80 -19.61
C GLY A 231 -1.25 -2.22 -19.33
N GLY A 232 -1.09 -2.62 -18.07
CA GLY A 232 -0.82 -4.00 -17.67
C GLY A 232 -2.10 -4.84 -17.63
N VAL A 233 -1.96 -6.14 -17.87
CA VAL A 233 -3.07 -7.08 -17.91
C VAL A 233 -2.82 -8.27 -16.98
N ALA A 234 -3.76 -8.55 -16.09
CA ALA A 234 -3.79 -9.77 -15.30
C ALA A 234 -5.02 -10.62 -15.65
N GLY A 235 -4.84 -11.93 -15.75
CA GLY A 235 -5.90 -12.91 -15.98
C GLY A 235 -5.86 -14.03 -14.94
N ASN A 236 -7.03 -14.51 -14.53
CA ASN A 236 -7.17 -15.69 -13.64
C ASN A 236 -6.40 -15.56 -12.33
N THR A 237 -6.33 -14.34 -11.77
CA THR A 237 -5.67 -14.10 -10.49
C THR A 237 -6.48 -14.67 -9.34
N THR A 238 -5.85 -15.42 -8.44
CA THR A 238 -6.47 -15.85 -7.18
C THR A 238 -5.84 -15.09 -6.02
N VAL A 239 -6.66 -14.37 -5.24
CA VAL A 239 -6.21 -13.63 -4.07
C VAL A 239 -6.68 -14.37 -2.82
N ASN A 240 -5.75 -14.95 -2.07
CA ASN A 240 -6.01 -15.66 -0.82
C ASN A 240 -6.04 -14.70 0.37
N GLN A 241 -6.35 -15.22 1.55
CA GLN A 241 -6.40 -14.44 2.79
C GLN A 241 -5.09 -13.67 3.01
N LYS A 242 -5.20 -12.35 3.28
CA LYS A 242 -4.09 -11.39 3.44
C LYS A 242 -3.20 -11.20 2.20
N GLY A 243 -3.51 -11.84 1.08
CA GLY A 243 -2.94 -11.47 -0.22
C GLY A 243 -3.59 -10.19 -0.74
N ARG A 244 -2.87 -9.44 -1.58
CA ARG A 244 -3.35 -8.18 -2.16
C ARG A 244 -3.23 -8.18 -3.68
N LEU A 245 -4.34 -7.87 -4.34
CA LEU A 245 -4.35 -7.42 -5.73
C LEU A 245 -4.58 -5.91 -5.76
N GLN A 246 -3.64 -5.17 -6.37
CA GLN A 246 -3.83 -3.77 -6.71
C GLN A 246 -3.95 -3.61 -8.22
N VAL A 247 -4.98 -2.89 -8.66
CA VAL A 247 -5.18 -2.56 -10.08
C VAL A 247 -5.29 -1.04 -10.19
N ASP A 248 -4.26 -0.43 -10.78
CA ASP A 248 -4.16 1.02 -10.96
C ASP A 248 -5.09 1.50 -12.08
N ALA A 249 -5.29 2.81 -12.18
CA ALA A 249 -6.05 3.41 -13.28
C ALA A 249 -5.47 2.99 -14.65
N GLY A 250 -6.33 2.52 -15.54
CA GLY A 250 -5.93 1.97 -16.85
C GLY A 250 -5.36 0.54 -16.82
N GLY A 251 -5.20 -0.08 -15.65
CA GLY A 251 -4.87 -1.50 -15.52
C GLY A 251 -6.11 -2.38 -15.73
N THR A 252 -5.89 -3.63 -16.17
CA THR A 252 -6.97 -4.61 -16.40
C THR A 252 -6.69 -5.92 -15.65
N ALA A 253 -7.64 -6.38 -14.83
CA ALA A 253 -7.61 -7.69 -14.19
C ALA A 253 -8.91 -8.46 -14.44
N THR A 254 -8.86 -9.61 -15.10
CA THR A 254 -10.06 -10.40 -15.44
C THR A 254 -10.03 -11.78 -14.80
N ASN A 255 -11.21 -12.36 -14.59
CA ASN A 255 -11.40 -13.65 -13.93
C ASN A 255 -10.73 -13.73 -12.55
N VAL A 256 -10.79 -12.63 -11.80
CA VAL A 256 -10.24 -12.57 -10.43
C VAL A 256 -11.06 -13.48 -9.52
N THR A 257 -10.41 -14.36 -8.77
CA THR A 257 -11.01 -15.10 -7.66
C THR A 257 -10.53 -14.47 -6.35
N LEU A 258 -11.37 -13.62 -5.77
CA LEU A 258 -11.10 -12.96 -4.49
C LEU A 258 -11.65 -13.84 -3.36
N LYS A 259 -10.78 -14.59 -2.67
CA LYS A 259 -11.18 -15.42 -1.52
C LYS A 259 -11.48 -14.53 -0.30
N GLN A 260 -12.19 -15.09 0.67
CA GLN A 260 -12.48 -14.40 1.91
C GLN A 260 -11.18 -13.95 2.59
N GLY A 261 -11.14 -12.66 2.93
CA GLY A 261 -10.01 -12.00 3.54
C GLY A 261 -8.88 -11.64 2.59
N GLY A 262 -9.04 -11.85 1.27
CA GLY A 262 -8.16 -11.26 0.26
C GLY A 262 -8.49 -9.79 0.04
N ALA A 263 -7.47 -8.99 -0.27
CA ALA A 263 -7.61 -7.55 -0.45
C ALA A 263 -7.60 -7.18 -1.95
N LEU A 264 -8.61 -6.41 -2.38
CA LEU A 264 -8.62 -5.72 -3.67
C LEU A 264 -8.42 -4.21 -3.44
N VAL A 265 -7.40 -3.62 -4.04
CA VAL A 265 -7.12 -2.17 -4.01
C VAL A 265 -7.24 -1.60 -5.41
N THR A 266 -8.22 -0.73 -5.65
CA THR A 266 -8.46 -0.21 -7.01
C THR A 266 -9.31 1.07 -7.01
N SER A 267 -9.58 1.59 -8.19
CA SER A 267 -10.49 2.71 -8.42
C SER A 267 -11.44 2.41 -9.57
N THR A 268 -12.50 3.20 -9.72
CA THR A 268 -13.41 3.10 -10.87
C THR A 268 -12.77 3.48 -12.22
N ALA A 269 -11.50 3.89 -12.26
CA ALA A 269 -10.72 4.07 -13.50
C ALA A 269 -9.96 2.82 -13.96
N ALA A 270 -10.06 1.71 -13.22
CA ALA A 270 -9.51 0.41 -13.62
C ALA A 270 -10.59 -0.51 -14.19
N THR A 271 -10.17 -1.59 -14.84
CA THR A 271 -11.06 -2.69 -15.25
C THR A 271 -10.78 -3.92 -14.40
N VAL A 272 -11.74 -4.36 -13.60
CA VAL A 272 -11.61 -5.56 -12.74
C VAL A 272 -12.86 -6.42 -12.81
N THR A 273 -12.75 -7.69 -13.19
CA THR A 273 -13.90 -8.61 -13.19
C THR A 273 -13.56 -9.91 -12.49
N GLY A 274 -14.54 -10.50 -11.81
CA GLY A 274 -14.28 -11.73 -11.07
C GLY A 274 -15.42 -12.22 -10.20
N ILE A 275 -15.07 -13.09 -9.26
CA ILE A 275 -15.94 -13.60 -8.20
C ILE A 275 -15.30 -13.32 -6.84
N ASN A 276 -16.13 -12.95 -5.88
CA ASN A 276 -15.79 -12.88 -4.46
C ASN A 276 -16.75 -13.75 -3.65
N ARG A 277 -16.65 -13.70 -2.32
CA ARG A 277 -17.50 -14.50 -1.41
C ARG A 277 -19.00 -14.20 -1.50
N LEU A 278 -19.42 -13.11 -2.15
CA LEU A 278 -20.81 -12.72 -2.40
C LEU A 278 -21.26 -12.98 -3.85
N GLY A 279 -20.41 -13.56 -4.70
CA GLY A 279 -20.71 -13.87 -6.10
C GLY A 279 -19.89 -13.02 -7.08
N ALA A 280 -20.42 -12.84 -8.29
CA ALA A 280 -19.74 -12.09 -9.34
C ALA A 280 -19.66 -10.58 -8.98
N PHE A 281 -18.52 -9.96 -9.27
CA PHE A 281 -18.32 -8.52 -9.13
C PHE A 281 -17.64 -7.96 -10.38
N LEU A 282 -17.85 -6.67 -10.65
CA LEU A 282 -17.27 -5.99 -11.80
C LEU A 282 -16.91 -4.55 -11.48
N LEU A 283 -15.85 -4.07 -12.12
CA LEU A 283 -15.47 -2.69 -12.27
C LEU A 283 -15.15 -2.48 -13.75
N VAL A 284 -16.01 -1.78 -14.48
CA VAL A 284 -15.87 -1.57 -15.92
C VAL A 284 -16.41 -0.19 -16.26
N GLU A 285 -15.66 0.59 -17.05
CA GLU A 285 -16.12 1.87 -17.61
C GLU A 285 -16.71 2.84 -16.57
N GLY A 286 -16.03 3.02 -15.43
CA GLY A 286 -16.50 3.94 -14.38
C GLY A 286 -17.62 3.39 -13.50
N LYS A 287 -18.01 2.12 -13.65
CA LYS A 287 -19.04 1.46 -12.83
C LYS A 287 -18.45 0.28 -12.06
N ALA A 288 -18.63 0.29 -10.74
CA ALA A 288 -18.35 -0.84 -9.85
C ALA A 288 -19.66 -1.50 -9.36
N ASP A 289 -19.70 -2.82 -9.22
CA ASP A 289 -20.82 -3.56 -8.65
C ASP A 289 -20.34 -4.76 -7.83
N ASN A 290 -20.99 -4.99 -6.68
CA ASN A 290 -20.76 -6.11 -5.77
C ASN A 290 -19.31 -6.25 -5.26
N VAL A 291 -18.61 -5.13 -5.10
CA VAL A 291 -17.23 -5.11 -4.61
C VAL A 291 -17.19 -5.39 -3.11
N VAL A 292 -16.35 -6.33 -2.67
CA VAL A 292 -16.08 -6.63 -1.26
C VAL A 292 -14.72 -6.05 -0.88
N LEU A 293 -14.69 -5.26 0.19
CA LEU A 293 -13.49 -4.61 0.72
C LEU A 293 -13.24 -5.10 2.14
N GLU A 294 -12.11 -5.78 2.35
CA GLU A 294 -11.69 -6.33 3.64
C GLU A 294 -10.15 -6.43 3.69
N ASN A 295 -9.54 -6.50 4.89
CA ASN A 295 -8.11 -6.70 5.11
C ASN A 295 -7.18 -5.76 4.32
N GLY A 296 -7.51 -4.46 4.27
CA GLY A 296 -6.77 -3.45 3.52
C GLY A 296 -7.26 -3.28 2.07
N GLY A 297 -8.31 -3.99 1.66
CA GLY A 297 -9.01 -3.73 0.42
C GLY A 297 -9.57 -2.31 0.37
N ARG A 298 -9.50 -1.66 -0.79
CA ARG A 298 -9.90 -0.27 -0.97
C ARG A 298 -10.50 -0.04 -2.35
N LEU A 299 -11.59 0.73 -2.39
CA LEU A 299 -12.19 1.22 -3.63
C LEU A 299 -12.27 2.75 -3.60
N ASP A 300 -11.65 3.39 -4.59
CA ASP A 300 -11.83 4.80 -4.88
C ASP A 300 -12.91 4.98 -5.96
N VAL A 301 -14.04 5.60 -5.59
CA VAL A 301 -15.10 5.99 -6.51
C VAL A 301 -14.88 7.42 -6.95
N LEU A 302 -14.39 7.59 -8.18
CA LEU A 302 -14.02 8.88 -8.75
C LEU A 302 -15.25 9.72 -9.13
N THR A 303 -15.02 11.02 -9.39
CA THR A 303 -16.04 11.96 -9.85
C THR A 303 -16.74 11.49 -11.11
N GLY A 304 -18.08 11.49 -11.12
CA GLY A 304 -18.91 11.05 -12.23
C GLY A 304 -19.03 9.52 -12.36
N HIS A 305 -18.31 8.75 -11.54
CA HIS A 305 -18.37 7.29 -11.53
C HIS A 305 -19.34 6.77 -10.46
N THR A 306 -19.72 5.49 -10.58
CA THR A 306 -20.71 4.86 -9.71
C THR A 306 -20.21 3.53 -9.13
N ALA A 307 -20.53 3.24 -7.88
CA ALA A 307 -20.40 1.93 -7.25
C ALA A 307 -21.75 1.47 -6.69
N THR A 308 -22.13 0.21 -6.92
CA THR A 308 -23.33 -0.40 -6.37
C THR A 308 -22.98 -1.62 -5.52
N ASN A 309 -23.79 -1.90 -4.49
CA ASN A 309 -23.68 -3.12 -3.68
C ASN A 309 -22.28 -3.34 -3.08
N THR A 310 -21.59 -2.26 -2.70
CA THR A 310 -20.25 -2.37 -2.11
C THR A 310 -20.36 -2.80 -0.65
N ARG A 311 -19.70 -3.92 -0.31
CA ARG A 311 -19.56 -4.41 1.07
C ARG A 311 -18.22 -3.94 1.64
N VAL A 312 -18.25 -3.24 2.77
CA VAL A 312 -17.06 -2.71 3.44
C VAL A 312 -16.92 -3.34 4.82
N ASP A 313 -16.07 -4.35 4.96
CA ASP A 313 -15.82 -5.09 6.20
C ASP A 313 -14.53 -4.62 6.90
N ASP A 314 -14.12 -5.35 7.93
CA ASP A 314 -12.96 -5.04 8.75
C ASP A 314 -11.69 -4.80 7.92
N GLY A 315 -11.08 -3.63 8.12
CA GLY A 315 -9.92 -3.15 7.37
C GLY A 315 -10.20 -2.76 5.91
N GLY A 316 -11.45 -2.87 5.44
CA GLY A 316 -11.88 -2.40 4.12
C GLY A 316 -12.11 -0.89 4.11
N THR A 317 -11.82 -0.21 3.00
CA THR A 317 -12.03 1.23 2.85
C THR A 317 -12.77 1.59 1.57
N LEU A 318 -13.92 2.24 1.68
CA LEU A 318 -14.60 2.88 0.56
C LEU A 318 -14.33 4.39 0.60
N ASP A 319 -13.72 4.93 -0.46
CA ASP A 319 -13.51 6.36 -0.65
C ASP A 319 -14.38 6.86 -1.80
N VAL A 320 -15.39 7.67 -1.48
CA VAL A 320 -16.28 8.28 -2.47
C VAL A 320 -15.92 9.75 -2.62
N ARG A 321 -15.30 10.08 -3.75
CA ARG A 321 -14.87 11.45 -4.05
C ARG A 321 -16.07 12.35 -4.34
N ASN A 322 -15.85 13.65 -4.25
CA ASN A 322 -16.84 14.65 -4.66
C ASN A 322 -17.36 14.38 -6.08
N GLY A 323 -18.69 14.34 -6.24
CA GLY A 323 -19.37 13.97 -7.48
C GLY A 323 -19.33 12.47 -7.84
N GLY A 324 -18.73 11.62 -7.01
CA GLY A 324 -18.83 10.16 -7.10
C GLY A 324 -20.13 9.65 -6.47
N THR A 325 -20.61 8.50 -6.94
CA THR A 325 -21.86 7.88 -6.45
C THR A 325 -21.62 6.47 -5.91
N ALA A 326 -22.09 6.16 -4.70
CA ALA A 326 -22.05 4.81 -4.14
C ALA A 326 -23.40 4.44 -3.50
N THR A 327 -24.13 3.47 -4.05
CA THR A 327 -25.46 3.09 -3.54
C THR A 327 -25.51 1.65 -3.07
N THR A 328 -26.43 1.38 -2.15
CA THR A 328 -26.54 0.07 -1.47
C THR A 328 -25.22 -0.32 -0.80
N VAL A 329 -24.51 0.67 -0.23
CA VAL A 329 -23.30 0.42 0.56
C VAL A 329 -23.70 -0.37 1.80
N SER A 330 -22.98 -1.45 2.08
CA SER A 330 -23.19 -2.26 3.28
C SER A 330 -21.95 -2.16 4.17
N MET A 331 -22.04 -1.37 5.23
CA MET A 331 -20.95 -1.22 6.19
C MET A 331 -20.98 -2.37 7.20
N GLY A 332 -19.87 -3.10 7.30
CA GLY A 332 -19.58 -4.06 8.35
C GLY A 332 -18.82 -3.41 9.50
N ASN A 333 -18.60 -4.19 10.57
CA ASN A 333 -17.75 -3.76 11.68
C ASN A 333 -16.31 -3.58 11.19
N GLY A 334 -15.66 -2.47 11.58
CA GLY A 334 -14.30 -2.14 11.17
C GLY A 334 -14.17 -1.61 9.73
N GLY A 335 -15.27 -1.49 8.99
CA GLY A 335 -15.29 -0.87 7.67
C GLY A 335 -15.10 0.65 7.74
N VAL A 336 -14.34 1.18 6.79
CA VAL A 336 -14.00 2.60 6.72
C VAL A 336 -14.71 3.28 5.56
N LEU A 337 -15.37 4.41 5.85
CA LEU A 337 -15.95 5.31 4.85
C LEU A 337 -15.20 6.64 4.82
N LEU A 338 -14.72 7.02 3.64
CA LEU A 338 -14.22 8.36 3.34
C LEU A 338 -15.17 9.01 2.35
N ALA A 339 -15.74 10.17 2.69
CA ALA A 339 -16.66 10.89 1.82
C ALA A 339 -16.69 12.39 2.14
N ASP A 340 -17.27 13.18 1.24
CA ASP A 340 -17.64 14.56 1.49
C ASP A 340 -19.10 14.82 1.10
N SER A 341 -19.67 15.94 1.55
CA SER A 341 -21.08 16.29 1.31
C SER A 341 -21.44 16.50 -0.17
N GLY A 342 -20.44 16.63 -1.06
CA GLY A 342 -20.63 16.65 -2.51
C GLY A 342 -20.66 15.26 -3.18
N ALA A 343 -20.48 14.18 -2.43
CA ALA A 343 -20.70 12.82 -2.92
C ALA A 343 -22.19 12.43 -2.87
N ALA A 344 -22.56 11.36 -3.57
CA ALA A 344 -23.88 10.73 -3.46
C ALA A 344 -23.72 9.31 -2.89
N VAL A 345 -24.06 9.11 -1.62
CA VAL A 345 -23.89 7.82 -0.93
C VAL A 345 -25.22 7.36 -0.33
N SER A 346 -25.56 6.08 -0.45
CA SER A 346 -26.68 5.49 0.30
C SER A 346 -26.35 4.06 0.72
N GLY A 347 -26.78 3.69 1.92
CA GLY A 347 -26.44 2.37 2.45
C GLY A 347 -26.99 2.08 3.82
N THR A 348 -26.50 0.98 4.39
CA THR A 348 -26.78 0.55 5.76
C THR A 348 -25.49 0.47 6.58
N ARG A 349 -25.59 0.92 7.82
CA ARG A 349 -24.55 0.84 8.86
C ARG A 349 -24.45 -0.57 9.41
N SER A 350 -23.38 -0.84 10.17
CA SER A 350 -23.18 -2.11 10.88
C SER A 350 -24.29 -2.43 11.91
N ASP A 351 -24.94 -1.40 12.45
CA ASP A 351 -26.09 -1.51 13.35
C ASP A 351 -27.44 -1.67 12.62
N GLY A 352 -27.42 -1.77 11.29
CA GLY A 352 -28.61 -1.97 10.45
C GLY A 352 -29.38 -0.71 10.10
N LYS A 353 -29.01 0.47 10.64
CA LYS A 353 -29.65 1.74 10.29
C LYS A 353 -29.24 2.19 8.89
N ALA A 354 -30.16 2.82 8.17
CA ALA A 354 -29.84 3.47 6.90
C ALA A 354 -29.03 4.75 7.15
N PHE A 355 -28.24 5.15 6.15
CA PHE A 355 -27.56 6.45 6.10
C PHE A 355 -27.52 6.94 4.65
N SER A 356 -27.36 8.26 4.46
CA SER A 356 -27.23 8.82 3.12
C SER A 356 -26.41 10.11 3.06
N ILE A 357 -25.91 10.41 1.87
CA ILE A 357 -25.30 11.68 1.46
C ILE A 357 -25.86 11.98 0.08
N GLY A 358 -26.41 13.16 -0.15
CA GLY A 358 -26.88 13.57 -1.47
C GLY A 358 -27.38 15.00 -1.51
N GLY A 359 -27.06 15.72 -2.59
CA GLY A 359 -27.51 17.11 -2.77
C GLY A 359 -27.08 18.06 -1.66
N GLY A 360 -25.87 17.86 -1.10
CA GLY A 360 -25.38 18.66 0.02
C GLY A 360 -26.04 18.34 1.37
N GLN A 361 -26.75 17.22 1.49
CA GLN A 361 -27.36 16.76 2.73
C GLN A 361 -26.79 15.39 3.11
N ALA A 362 -26.23 15.28 4.31
CA ALA A 362 -25.83 14.01 4.92
C ALA A 362 -26.77 13.67 6.07
N ASP A 363 -27.11 12.39 6.22
CA ASP A 363 -28.06 11.90 7.21
C ASP A 363 -27.57 10.59 7.85
N ALA A 364 -27.65 10.54 9.17
CA ALA A 364 -27.39 9.37 10.01
C ALA A 364 -26.00 8.72 9.82
N LEU A 365 -24.98 9.49 9.44
CA LEU A 365 -23.62 8.98 9.25
C LEU A 365 -23.07 8.33 10.53
N MET A 366 -22.32 7.24 10.36
CA MET A 366 -21.51 6.64 11.42
C MET A 366 -20.05 6.65 11.00
N LEU A 367 -19.23 7.41 11.73
CA LEU A 367 -17.80 7.58 11.45
C LEU A 367 -17.01 6.90 12.56
N GLU A 368 -16.78 5.59 12.40
CA GLU A 368 -15.89 4.82 13.26
C GLU A 368 -14.42 5.21 13.04
N LYS A 369 -13.52 4.72 13.89
CA LYS A 369 -12.07 4.95 13.74
C LYS A 369 -11.58 4.63 12.32
N GLY A 370 -10.88 5.60 11.72
CA GLY A 370 -10.39 5.55 10.34
C GLY A 370 -11.35 6.14 9.32
N SER A 371 -12.66 6.20 9.61
CA SER A 371 -13.64 6.88 8.76
C SER A 371 -13.52 8.39 8.89
N SER A 372 -13.78 9.09 7.78
CA SER A 372 -13.77 10.54 7.76
C SER A 372 -14.84 11.13 6.84
N PHE A 373 -15.47 12.21 7.30
CA PHE A 373 -16.41 12.97 6.49
C PHE A 373 -16.03 14.44 6.42
N THR A 374 -16.16 15.04 5.24
CA THR A 374 -16.01 16.50 5.04
C THR A 374 -17.34 17.15 4.70
N LEU A 375 -17.82 18.05 5.55
CA LEU A 375 -18.97 18.93 5.29
C LEU A 375 -18.50 20.20 4.58
N ASN A 376 -18.93 20.40 3.34
CA ASN A 376 -18.65 21.60 2.56
C ASN A 376 -19.50 22.80 3.01
N ALA A 377 -19.09 24.00 2.62
CA ALA A 377 -19.82 25.21 2.99
C ALA A 377 -21.19 25.28 2.31
N GLY A 378 -22.24 25.56 3.09
CA GLY A 378 -23.63 25.62 2.61
C GLY A 378 -24.41 24.32 2.77
N ASP A 379 -23.72 23.21 3.03
CA ASP A 379 -24.31 21.88 3.18
C ASP A 379 -24.75 21.61 4.62
N THR A 380 -25.52 20.53 4.83
CA THR A 380 -26.01 20.10 6.15
C THR A 380 -25.64 18.65 6.43
N ALA A 381 -25.25 18.35 7.67
CA ALA A 381 -25.15 16.99 8.18
C ALA A 381 -26.08 16.80 9.38
N THR A 382 -27.01 15.86 9.27
CA THR A 382 -28.03 15.55 10.26
C THR A 382 -27.72 14.23 10.95
N ASP A 383 -27.91 14.17 12.27
CA ASP A 383 -27.82 12.93 13.08
C ASP A 383 -26.50 12.15 12.90
N THR A 384 -25.39 12.88 12.70
CA THR A 384 -24.08 12.25 12.52
C THR A 384 -23.53 11.75 13.84
N THR A 385 -23.08 10.49 13.87
CA THR A 385 -22.32 9.91 14.98
C THR A 385 -20.86 9.73 14.57
N VAL A 386 -19.96 10.33 15.34
CA VAL A 386 -18.51 10.16 15.21
C VAL A 386 -18.03 9.36 16.42
N ASN A 387 -17.48 8.18 16.18
CA ASN A 387 -17.05 7.24 17.21
C ASN A 387 -15.57 6.88 16.98
N GLY A 388 -14.67 7.76 17.42
CA GLY A 388 -13.23 7.68 17.12
C GLY A 388 -12.82 8.06 15.69
N GLY A 389 -13.77 8.39 14.81
CA GLY A 389 -13.52 8.91 13.47
C GLY A 389 -13.23 10.42 13.41
N LEU A 390 -13.17 10.96 12.19
CA LEU A 390 -12.91 12.37 11.90
C LEU A 390 -14.08 13.03 11.15
N PHE A 391 -14.60 14.13 11.68
CA PHE A 391 -15.54 15.01 10.97
C PHE A 391 -14.86 16.36 10.73
N THR A 392 -14.79 16.79 9.47
CA THR A 392 -14.25 18.11 9.11
C THR A 392 -15.36 18.98 8.54
N ALA A 393 -15.59 20.16 9.10
CA ALA A 393 -16.55 21.12 8.56
C ALA A 393 -15.83 22.36 8.02
N ARG A 394 -15.94 22.59 6.71
CA ARG A 394 -15.46 23.82 6.05
C ARG A 394 -16.45 24.98 6.19
N GLY A 395 -17.65 24.67 6.66
CA GLY A 395 -18.77 25.58 6.93
C GLY A 395 -20.01 24.74 7.21
N GLY A 396 -21.17 25.20 6.72
CA GLY A 396 -22.40 24.39 6.72
C GLY A 396 -23.10 24.31 8.07
N THR A 397 -24.04 23.37 8.18
CA THR A 397 -24.90 23.19 9.36
C THR A 397 -24.80 21.77 9.91
N LEU A 398 -24.62 21.65 11.22
CA LEU A 398 -24.86 20.43 11.99
C LEU A 398 -26.31 20.48 12.49
N ALA A 399 -27.09 19.43 12.19
CA ALA A 399 -28.51 19.35 12.51
C ALA A 399 -28.84 18.04 13.24
N GLY A 400 -30.01 18.01 13.88
CA GLY A 400 -30.44 16.89 14.71
C GLY A 400 -29.51 16.67 15.90
N THR A 401 -29.06 15.43 16.09
CA THR A 401 -28.11 15.07 17.15
C THR A 401 -26.76 14.69 16.56
N THR A 402 -25.81 15.63 16.56
CA THR A 402 -24.41 15.30 16.27
C THR A 402 -23.76 14.70 17.52
N THR A 403 -23.23 13.48 17.43
CA THR A 403 -22.61 12.76 18.56
C THR A 403 -21.11 12.63 18.35
N LEU A 404 -20.29 12.95 19.35
CA LEU A 404 -18.83 12.74 19.35
C LEU A 404 -18.42 11.87 20.53
N ASN A 405 -17.90 10.67 20.27
CA ASN A 405 -17.49 9.70 21.29
C ASN A 405 -16.11 9.09 21.01
N ASN A 406 -15.51 8.50 22.05
CA ASN A 406 -14.43 7.52 21.95
C ASN A 406 -13.22 7.95 21.08
N GLY A 407 -12.75 9.18 21.27
CA GLY A 407 -11.64 9.78 20.53
C GLY A 407 -12.06 10.52 19.27
N ALA A 408 -13.36 10.79 19.09
CA ALA A 408 -13.88 11.54 17.96
C ALA A 408 -13.23 12.94 17.84
N ILE A 409 -12.95 13.34 16.60
CA ILE A 409 -12.41 14.66 16.28
C ILE A 409 -13.38 15.38 15.34
N LEU A 410 -13.83 16.56 15.75
CA LEU A 410 -14.55 17.54 14.93
C LEU A 410 -13.63 18.73 14.66
N THR A 411 -13.17 18.87 13.42
CA THR A 411 -12.31 19.98 12.98
C THR A 411 -13.13 20.99 12.18
N LEU A 412 -13.11 22.25 12.59
CA LEU A 412 -13.76 23.35 11.89
C LEU A 412 -12.69 24.20 11.19
N SER A 413 -12.84 24.42 9.89
CA SER A 413 -11.99 25.33 9.12
C SER A 413 -12.74 26.58 8.63
N GLY A 414 -14.01 26.72 9.01
CA GLY A 414 -14.87 27.85 8.65
C GLY A 414 -15.93 28.12 9.70
N LYS A 415 -17.00 28.82 9.31
CA LYS A 415 -18.16 29.08 10.16
C LYS A 415 -19.19 27.99 9.98
N THR A 416 -19.38 27.17 11.00
CA THR A 416 -20.37 26.10 11.06
C THR A 416 -21.49 26.49 12.01
N VAL A 417 -22.72 26.11 11.67
CA VAL A 417 -23.92 26.40 12.47
C VAL A 417 -24.38 25.13 13.18
N ASN A 418 -24.70 25.23 14.47
CA ASN A 418 -25.49 24.25 15.20
C ASN A 418 -26.62 24.97 15.93
N ASN A 419 -27.85 24.65 15.54
CA ASN A 419 -29.06 25.11 16.24
C ASN A 419 -29.74 24.00 17.05
N ASP A 420 -29.23 22.78 16.97
CA ASP A 420 -29.80 21.60 17.61
C ASP A 420 -28.83 21.09 18.68
N THR A 421 -28.53 19.79 18.70
CA THR A 421 -27.74 19.16 19.78
C THR A 421 -26.39 18.66 19.29
N LEU A 422 -25.31 19.08 19.94
CA LEU A 422 -24.00 18.45 19.88
C LEU A 422 -23.76 17.68 21.18
N THR A 423 -23.68 16.35 21.15
CA THR A 423 -23.57 15.53 22.36
C THR A 423 -22.30 14.69 22.42
N ILE A 424 -21.74 14.57 23.62
CA ILE A 424 -20.61 13.71 23.98
C ILE A 424 -21.10 12.82 25.10
N ARG A 425 -21.05 11.51 24.89
CA ARG A 425 -21.63 10.52 25.82
C ARG A 425 -20.64 9.53 26.37
N GLU A 426 -19.57 9.24 25.63
CA GLU A 426 -18.59 8.24 26.00
C GLU A 426 -17.18 8.63 25.53
N GLY A 427 -16.18 8.35 26.37
CA GLY A 427 -14.78 8.60 26.05
C GLY A 427 -14.45 10.09 25.86
N ASP A 428 -13.29 10.34 25.29
CA ASP A 428 -12.82 11.69 24.99
C ASP A 428 -13.32 12.18 23.62
N ALA A 429 -13.44 13.49 23.46
CA ALA A 429 -13.77 14.12 22.17
C ALA A 429 -13.01 15.45 22.01
N LEU A 430 -12.66 15.79 20.77
CA LEU A 430 -11.99 17.04 20.41
C LEU A 430 -12.84 17.82 19.41
N LEU A 431 -13.23 19.04 19.78
CA LEU A 431 -13.72 20.08 18.88
C LEU A 431 -12.58 21.11 18.70
N GLN A 432 -12.18 21.39 17.46
CA GLN A 432 -11.07 22.32 17.23
C GLN A 432 -11.21 23.21 16.00
N GLY A 433 -10.56 24.38 16.06
CA GLY A 433 -10.48 25.33 14.96
C GLY A 433 -11.77 26.11 14.72
N GLY A 434 -11.74 27.00 13.73
CA GLY A 434 -12.91 27.64 13.14
C GLY A 434 -13.90 28.25 14.12
N SER A 435 -15.18 28.21 13.76
CA SER A 435 -16.27 28.70 14.60
C SER A 435 -17.50 27.83 14.52
N LEU A 436 -18.10 27.52 15.68
CA LEU A 436 -19.39 26.86 15.81
C LEU A 436 -20.37 27.84 16.47
N THR A 437 -21.38 28.28 15.72
CA THR A 437 -22.35 29.28 16.20
C THR A 437 -23.78 28.74 16.14
N GLY A 438 -24.71 29.39 16.84
CA GLY A 438 -26.14 29.11 16.73
C GLY A 438 -26.82 29.03 18.10
N ASN A 439 -28.09 28.66 18.09
CA ASN A 439 -28.93 28.59 19.29
C ASN A 439 -29.02 27.17 19.88
N GLY A 440 -28.16 26.26 19.43
CA GLY A 440 -28.12 24.87 19.89
C GLY A 440 -27.53 24.72 21.29
N SER A 441 -27.49 23.48 21.78
CA SER A 441 -26.83 23.10 23.03
C SER A 441 -25.71 22.10 22.80
N VAL A 442 -24.73 22.12 23.71
CA VAL A 442 -23.72 21.07 23.83
C VAL A 442 -24.02 20.25 25.08
N GLU A 443 -24.18 18.93 24.93
CA GLU A 443 -24.47 18.00 26.02
C GLU A 443 -23.23 17.17 26.31
N LYS A 444 -22.60 17.36 27.48
CA LYS A 444 -21.44 16.57 27.90
C LYS A 444 -21.81 15.61 29.03
N SER A 445 -21.69 14.33 28.77
CA SER A 445 -21.90 13.22 29.71
C SER A 445 -20.77 12.18 29.62
N GLY A 446 -20.79 11.14 30.47
CA GLY A 446 -19.71 10.18 30.58
C GLY A 446 -18.48 10.73 31.30
N SER A 447 -17.61 9.84 31.76
CA SER A 447 -16.44 10.20 32.56
C SER A 447 -15.30 10.88 31.78
N GLY A 448 -15.32 10.82 30.45
CA GLY A 448 -14.27 11.38 29.59
C GLY A 448 -14.25 12.91 29.51
N THR A 449 -13.36 13.42 28.66
CA THR A 449 -13.09 14.84 28.47
C THR A 449 -13.56 15.32 27.10
N LEU A 450 -14.40 16.34 27.06
CA LEU A 450 -14.57 17.17 25.85
C LEU A 450 -13.53 18.28 25.89
N THR A 451 -12.68 18.34 24.87
CA THR A 451 -11.76 19.46 24.65
C THR A 451 -12.26 20.32 23.51
N VAL A 452 -12.42 21.62 23.76
CA VAL A 452 -12.66 22.65 22.74
C VAL A 452 -11.37 23.46 22.60
N SER A 453 -10.76 23.47 21.42
CA SER A 453 -9.43 24.07 21.22
C SER A 453 -9.37 25.01 20.03
N ASN A 454 -8.92 26.25 20.24
CA ASN A 454 -8.79 27.25 19.18
C ASN A 454 -10.10 27.45 18.39
N THR A 455 -11.23 27.52 19.09
CA THR A 455 -12.57 27.60 18.48
C THR A 455 -13.31 28.83 19.00
N THR A 456 -14.02 29.52 18.10
CA THR A 456 -15.08 30.46 18.49
C THR A 456 -16.40 29.69 18.65
N LEU A 457 -16.81 29.42 19.89
CA LEU A 457 -18.01 28.64 20.22
C LEU A 457 -19.12 29.56 20.76
N THR A 458 -20.20 29.71 20.00
CA THR A 458 -21.41 30.44 20.45
C THR A 458 -22.60 29.49 20.43
N GLN A 459 -23.09 29.10 21.59
CA GLN A 459 -24.23 28.18 21.75
C GLN A 459 -25.13 28.68 22.86
N LYS A 460 -26.42 28.28 22.84
CA LYS A 460 -27.38 28.70 23.87
C LYS A 460 -26.95 28.23 25.26
N ALA A 461 -26.55 26.95 25.37
CA ALA A 461 -26.10 26.38 26.62
C ALA A 461 -25.08 25.26 26.39
N VAL A 462 -24.22 25.04 27.37
CA VAL A 462 -23.41 23.84 27.52
C VAL A 462 -23.84 23.12 28.78
N ASN A 463 -24.55 22.01 28.61
CA ASN A 463 -25.01 21.16 29.70
C ASN A 463 -23.92 20.15 30.06
N LEU A 464 -23.16 20.47 31.12
CA LEU A 464 -22.07 19.64 31.64
C LEU A 464 -22.61 18.69 32.71
N ASN A 465 -23.14 17.55 32.26
CA ASN A 465 -23.79 16.57 33.11
C ASN A 465 -22.76 15.67 33.83
N GLU A 466 -21.70 15.24 33.16
CA GLU A 466 -20.65 14.38 33.74
C GLU A 466 -19.26 14.64 33.11
N GLY A 467 -18.21 14.28 33.83
CA GLY A 467 -16.83 14.30 33.35
C GLY A 467 -16.22 15.71 33.27
N THR A 468 -15.35 15.91 32.28
CA THR A 468 -14.57 17.16 32.14
C THR A 468 -14.90 17.91 30.86
N LEU A 469 -15.03 19.23 30.95
CA LEU A 469 -14.99 20.16 29.82
C LEU A 469 -13.70 21.00 29.91
N THR A 470 -12.88 20.95 28.86
CA THR A 470 -11.68 21.79 28.72
C THR A 470 -11.87 22.78 27.57
N LEU A 471 -11.78 24.06 27.87
CA LEU A 471 -11.81 25.17 26.91
C LEU A 471 -10.39 25.75 26.80
N ASN A 472 -9.72 25.45 25.69
CA ASN A 472 -8.33 25.85 25.45
C ASN A 472 -8.23 26.84 24.29
N ASP A 473 -7.57 27.99 24.51
CA ASP A 473 -7.35 29.02 23.49
C ASP A 473 -8.62 29.40 22.70
N SER A 474 -9.79 29.38 23.35
CA SER A 474 -11.09 29.48 22.69
C SER A 474 -11.89 30.69 23.14
N THR A 475 -12.66 31.30 22.23
CA THR A 475 -13.62 32.36 22.56
C THR A 475 -15.00 31.74 22.64
N VAL A 476 -15.56 31.66 23.84
CA VAL A 476 -16.80 30.93 24.12
C VAL A 476 -17.87 31.91 24.61
N THR A 477 -19.06 31.83 24.03
CA THR A 477 -20.24 32.61 24.42
C THR A 477 -21.41 31.67 24.66
N THR A 478 -21.66 31.33 25.92
CA THR A 478 -22.68 30.34 26.32
C THR A 478 -22.84 30.34 27.84
N ASP A 479 -23.99 29.86 28.32
CA ASP A 479 -24.14 29.52 29.74
C ASP A 479 -23.75 28.05 29.97
N VAL A 480 -22.84 27.80 30.91
CA VAL A 480 -22.43 26.45 31.30
C VAL A 480 -23.28 25.99 32.48
N ILE A 481 -24.18 25.05 32.21
CA ILE A 481 -25.10 24.47 33.18
C ILE A 481 -24.54 23.10 33.57
N ALA A 482 -23.93 23.02 34.74
CA ALA A 482 -23.21 21.86 35.19
C ALA A 482 -23.91 21.12 36.35
N GLN A 483 -23.59 19.83 36.47
CA GLN A 483 -23.98 19.02 37.63
C GLN A 483 -22.79 18.82 38.58
N ARG A 484 -23.09 18.54 39.84
CA ARG A 484 -22.06 18.24 40.85
C ARG A 484 -21.16 17.09 40.41
N GLY A 485 -19.87 17.20 40.72
CA GLY A 485 -18.87 16.17 40.40
C GLY A 485 -18.28 16.29 39.00
N THR A 486 -18.66 17.31 38.23
CA THR A 486 -18.02 17.67 36.97
C THR A 486 -16.80 18.58 37.18
N ALA A 487 -16.03 18.78 36.12
CA ALA A 487 -14.92 19.73 36.10
C ALA A 487 -14.91 20.57 34.83
N LEU A 488 -14.74 21.88 35.00
CA LEU A 488 -14.54 22.85 33.92
C LEU A 488 -13.14 23.46 34.02
N LYS A 489 -12.40 23.40 32.91
CA LYS A 489 -11.04 23.96 32.79
C LYS A 489 -11.01 25.02 31.70
N LEU A 490 -10.60 26.23 32.05
CA LEU A 490 -10.30 27.31 31.11
C LEU A 490 -8.79 27.50 31.07
N THR A 491 -8.18 27.19 29.92
CA THR A 491 -6.72 27.17 29.73
C THR A 491 -6.28 28.03 28.57
N GLY A 492 -4.97 28.34 28.50
CA GLY A 492 -4.41 29.15 27.42
C GLY A 492 -4.98 30.57 27.42
N SER A 493 -5.31 31.10 26.25
CA SER A 493 -5.92 32.43 26.05
C SER A 493 -7.46 32.41 25.99
N THR A 494 -8.10 31.43 26.66
CA THR A 494 -9.56 31.27 26.60
C THR A 494 -10.31 32.47 27.19
N VAL A 495 -11.38 32.88 26.52
CA VAL A 495 -12.35 33.87 27.01
C VAL A 495 -13.73 33.23 27.05
N LEU A 496 -14.35 33.16 28.22
CA LEU A 496 -15.75 32.73 28.38
C LEU A 496 -16.64 33.92 28.68
N ASN A 497 -17.69 34.11 27.89
CA ASN A 497 -18.75 35.09 28.09
C ASN A 497 -20.05 34.34 28.43
N GLY A 498 -20.46 34.39 29.69
CA GLY A 498 -21.64 33.69 30.20
C GLY A 498 -21.47 33.25 31.65
N ALA A 499 -22.50 32.61 32.20
CA ALA A 499 -22.49 32.12 33.58
C ALA A 499 -22.10 30.64 33.68
N ILE A 500 -21.69 30.22 34.89
CA ILE A 500 -21.38 28.84 35.25
C ILE A 500 -22.21 28.46 36.48
N ASP A 501 -23.00 27.39 36.43
CA ASP A 501 -23.86 26.94 37.54
C ASP A 501 -23.66 25.43 37.82
N PRO A 502 -23.60 24.94 39.07
CA PRO A 502 -22.38 24.72 39.86
C PRO A 502 -21.46 23.57 39.41
N THR A 503 -20.14 23.85 39.32
CA THR A 503 -19.06 22.86 39.08
C THR A 503 -17.71 23.28 39.67
N ASN A 504 -16.72 22.38 39.65
CA ASN A 504 -15.32 22.71 39.94
C ASN A 504 -14.70 23.46 38.75
N VAL A 505 -14.18 24.66 38.99
CA VAL A 505 -13.59 25.52 37.97
C VAL A 505 -12.09 25.69 38.17
N THR A 506 -11.31 25.44 37.12
CA THR A 506 -9.90 25.83 37.03
C THR A 506 -9.75 26.93 35.98
N LEU A 507 -9.28 28.10 36.41
CA LEU A 507 -9.03 29.26 35.54
C LEU A 507 -7.54 29.57 35.50
N ALA A 508 -6.88 29.23 34.40
CA ALA A 508 -5.45 29.47 34.19
C ALA A 508 -5.11 30.96 33.98
N SER A 509 -3.84 31.33 34.10
CA SER A 509 -3.41 32.74 34.14
C SER A 509 -3.66 33.56 32.87
N GLY A 510 -3.78 32.91 31.72
CA GLY A 510 -4.11 33.57 30.46
C GLY A 510 -5.61 33.65 30.16
N ALA A 511 -6.45 33.03 30.99
CA ALA A 511 -7.88 32.89 30.71
C ALA A 511 -8.72 33.96 31.41
N THR A 512 -9.82 34.35 30.75
CA THR A 512 -10.77 35.37 31.21
C THR A 512 -12.19 34.81 31.28
N TRP A 513 -12.91 35.10 32.36
CA TRP A 513 -14.33 34.79 32.53
C TRP A 513 -15.14 36.08 32.74
N ASN A 514 -16.00 36.41 31.77
CA ASN A 514 -16.91 37.54 31.80
C ASN A 514 -18.32 37.06 32.18
N ILE A 515 -18.83 37.54 33.32
CA ILE A 515 -20.13 37.19 33.88
C ILE A 515 -21.12 38.32 33.55
N PRO A 516 -22.12 38.09 32.70
CA PRO A 516 -23.10 39.10 32.34
C PRO A 516 -24.19 39.27 33.41
N ASP A 517 -24.64 40.51 33.63
CA ASP A 517 -25.70 40.85 34.60
C ASP A 517 -27.06 40.21 34.27
N ASN A 518 -27.25 39.77 33.01
CA ASN A 518 -28.47 39.15 32.49
C ASN A 518 -28.31 37.66 32.14
N ALA A 519 -27.33 36.96 32.71
CA ALA A 519 -27.14 35.53 32.46
C ALA A 519 -28.39 34.70 32.82
N THR A 520 -28.64 33.60 32.11
CA THR A 520 -29.87 32.80 32.34
C THR A 520 -29.80 31.95 33.60
N VAL A 521 -28.59 31.75 34.15
CA VAL A 521 -28.32 31.06 35.41
C VAL A 521 -27.47 31.93 36.34
N GLN A 522 -27.56 31.70 37.65
CA GLN A 522 -26.66 32.35 38.61
C GLN A 522 -25.30 31.68 38.57
N SER A 523 -24.23 32.48 38.64
CA SER A 523 -22.89 31.91 38.70
C SER A 523 -22.61 31.29 40.08
N VAL A 524 -22.57 29.97 40.16
CA VAL A 524 -22.28 29.19 41.37
C VAL A 524 -21.10 28.27 41.06
N VAL A 525 -20.13 28.15 41.98
CA VAL A 525 -18.94 27.28 41.81
C VAL A 525 -18.74 26.42 43.05
N ASP A 526 -18.40 25.14 42.85
CA ASP A 526 -18.12 24.21 43.97
C ASP A 526 -16.73 24.48 44.56
N ASN A 527 -15.71 24.53 43.69
CA ASN A 527 -14.35 24.94 44.02
C ASN A 527 -13.80 25.79 42.88
N LEU A 528 -13.07 26.85 43.20
CA LEU A 528 -12.40 27.72 42.23
C LEU A 528 -10.88 27.72 42.47
N SER A 529 -10.14 27.18 41.51
CA SER A 529 -8.69 27.38 41.41
C SER A 529 -8.43 28.47 40.37
N HIS A 530 -7.91 29.61 40.80
CA HIS A 530 -7.89 30.83 40.01
C HIS A 530 -6.50 31.48 39.97
N ALA A 531 -6.01 31.69 38.75
CA ALA A 531 -4.84 32.51 38.45
C ALA A 531 -5.07 33.50 37.29
N GLY A 532 -6.28 33.50 36.69
CA GLY A 532 -6.67 34.33 35.53
C GLY A 532 -7.47 35.59 35.90
N GLN A 533 -8.42 36.01 35.06
CA GLN A 533 -9.26 37.20 35.29
C GLN A 533 -10.76 36.86 35.32
N ILE A 534 -11.51 37.51 36.22
CA ILE A 534 -12.98 37.44 36.31
C ILE A 534 -13.54 38.86 36.24
N HIS A 535 -14.48 39.10 35.34
CA HIS A 535 -15.15 40.38 35.18
C HIS A 535 -16.67 40.24 35.34
N PHE A 536 -17.29 41.22 35.98
CA PHE A 536 -18.74 41.40 35.97
C PHE A 536 -19.06 42.45 34.92
N THR A 537 -19.90 42.10 33.94
CA THR A 537 -20.21 42.94 32.80
C THR A 537 -21.69 43.33 32.82
N SER A 538 -21.93 44.64 32.87
CA SER A 538 -23.27 45.26 32.84
C SER A 538 -23.93 45.26 31.49
#